data_AF-A0A938NGH6-F1
#
_entry.id   AF-A0A938NGH6-F1
#
_cell.length_a   1.000
_cell.length_b   1.000
_cell.length_c   1.000
_cell.angle_alpha   90.00
_cell.angle_beta   90.00
_cell.angle_gamma   90.00
#
_symmetry.space_group_name_H-M   'P 1'
#
loop_
_entity.id
_entity.type
_entity.pdbx_description
1 polymer ?
#
loop_
_entity_poly.entity_id
_entity_poly.type
_entity_poly.pdbx_seq_one_letter_code
_entity_poly.pdbx_strand_id
1 'polypeptide(L)'
;MREQDERELLKDLAERCGIAPDYYDIWGHRHEVSAQTKRAILTAMGLQVTTLDDLRRELLVCEEGPWVCPCEPVLVRRVDERAATWSFRLPIDEAEVRDLRIGWEVRDETGRLQQKGEHGPGLVPAEGRRVGGRHYVRLELPIPSGLPMGYYDLEACSRTSSGTTEGTLRLILVPSQCYVPPYLQAGGRAWGLALQLYALRSRHNWGVGDFRDLAGFVDWAAGDMGVGVIGLNPLHALKNERPYHISPYSPDSRLFLNVLYLAVEDIPELNESAPAQRRLEDSGFRATIDALRQTDLVEYDRIYAAKREVLALLFATFQERHLEDFDGALRPKTDRGRAFERYVRKEGALLDDFALFQALSEELRTASLGASGWQDWPEPYRDPTSAAVESFRAAHVTQIRFHQYLQWLADEQLGGVAAQTRALGMPIGLYHDLALGSDRSGSDAWMFQDVLALGADSGCPPDAFAPEGQNWGLPPFNPRRLRASGYRMLTALLRK
;
A
#
# COMPACT_ATOMS: atom_id res chain seq x y z
N MET A 1 -4.18 18.48 42.01
CA MET A 1 -5.20 19.08 41.12
C MET A 1 -4.63 19.21 39.71
N ARG A 2 -3.73 20.16 39.40
CA ARG A 2 -3.18 20.31 38.03
C ARG A 2 -2.55 19.05 37.41
N GLU A 3 -1.76 18.28 38.15
CA GLU A 3 -1.19 17.01 37.66
C GLU A 3 -2.23 15.88 37.49
N GLN A 4 -3.29 15.92 38.29
CA GLN A 4 -4.37 14.94 38.22
C GLN A 4 -5.25 15.23 37.00
N ASP A 5 -5.58 16.51 36.79
CA ASP A 5 -6.28 17.00 35.60
C ASP A 5 -5.51 16.64 34.32
N GLU A 6 -4.18 16.80 34.33
CA GLU A 6 -3.35 16.45 33.17
C GLU A 6 -3.36 14.95 32.84
N ARG A 7 -3.28 14.09 33.86
CA ARG A 7 -3.34 12.63 33.68
C ARG A 7 -4.69 12.18 33.15
N GLU A 8 -5.78 12.78 33.64
CA GLU A 8 -7.14 12.49 33.18
C GLU A 8 -7.36 12.92 31.74
N LEU A 9 -6.92 14.13 31.36
CA LEU A 9 -7.03 14.61 29.97
C LEU A 9 -6.17 13.79 29.01
N LEU A 10 -4.96 13.39 29.41
CA LEU A 10 -4.10 12.51 28.60
C LEU A 10 -4.76 11.13 28.39
N LYS A 11 -5.41 10.60 29.43
CA LYS A 11 -6.14 9.33 29.35
C LYS A 11 -7.33 9.45 28.39
N ASP A 12 -8.15 10.48 28.52
CA ASP A 12 -9.31 10.72 27.64
C ASP A 12 -8.86 10.87 26.17
N LEU A 13 -7.81 11.67 25.92
CA LEU A 13 -7.28 11.85 24.57
C LEU A 13 -6.75 10.54 23.97
N ALA A 14 -6.03 9.75 24.78
CA ALA A 14 -5.51 8.45 24.36
C ALA A 14 -6.65 7.47 23.98
N GLU A 15 -7.68 7.38 24.82
CA GLU A 15 -8.85 6.52 24.57
C GLU A 15 -9.60 6.94 23.30
N ARG A 16 -9.81 8.25 23.09
CA ARG A 16 -10.44 8.77 21.86
C ARG A 16 -9.60 8.55 20.60
N CYS A 17 -8.29 8.41 20.75
CA CYS A 17 -7.39 8.04 19.66
C CYS A 17 -7.26 6.53 19.45
N GLY A 18 -7.95 5.71 20.26
CA GLY A 18 -7.93 4.25 20.15
C GLY A 18 -6.72 3.59 20.80
N ILE A 19 -6.03 4.26 21.72
CA ILE A 19 -4.91 3.69 22.48
C ILE A 19 -5.48 2.95 23.68
N ALA A 20 -5.22 1.64 23.76
CA ALA A 20 -5.66 0.82 24.88
C ALA A 20 -5.05 1.33 26.21
N PRO A 21 -5.84 1.43 27.29
CA PRO A 21 -5.33 1.88 28.60
C PRO A 21 -4.48 0.82 29.30
N ASP A 22 -4.70 -0.45 28.96
CA ASP A 22 -4.02 -1.62 29.50
C ASP A 22 -4.16 -2.82 28.54
N TYR A 23 -3.38 -3.87 28.78
CA TYR A 23 -3.47 -5.14 28.07
C TYR A 23 -3.14 -6.31 28.99
N TYR A 24 -3.50 -7.53 28.57
CA TYR A 24 -3.12 -8.77 29.25
C TYR A 24 -2.01 -9.47 28.47
N ASP A 25 -0.97 -9.92 29.17
CA ASP A 25 0.04 -10.79 28.59
C ASP A 25 -0.45 -12.24 28.47
N ILE A 26 0.38 -13.10 27.87
CA ILE A 26 0.04 -14.51 27.65
C ILE A 26 -0.08 -15.34 28.95
N TRP A 27 0.37 -14.79 30.09
CA TRP A 27 0.25 -15.40 31.41
C TRP A 27 -0.95 -14.86 32.20
N GLY A 28 -1.72 -13.94 31.60
CA GLY A 28 -2.89 -13.34 32.22
C GLY A 28 -2.58 -12.20 33.20
N HIS A 29 -1.35 -11.69 33.22
CA HIS A 29 -1.05 -10.48 34.00
C HIS A 29 -1.50 -9.25 33.22
N ARG A 30 -2.14 -8.32 33.94
CA ARG A 30 -2.58 -7.04 33.40
C ARG A 30 -1.45 -6.02 33.49
N HIS A 31 -1.20 -5.32 32.39
CA HIS A 31 -0.20 -4.27 32.27
C HIS A 31 -0.87 -2.95 31.95
N GLU A 32 -0.71 -1.95 32.82
CA GLU A 32 -1.21 -0.59 32.54
C GLU A 32 -0.26 0.18 31.64
N VAL A 33 -0.81 0.89 30.65
CA VAL A 33 -0.02 1.71 29.74
C VAL A 33 0.38 3.02 30.41
N SER A 34 1.69 3.24 30.51
CA SER A 34 2.27 4.42 31.17
C SER A 34 1.88 5.73 30.47
N ALA A 35 1.87 6.84 31.23
CA ALA A 35 1.64 8.17 30.66
C ALA A 35 2.70 8.55 29.60
N GLN A 36 3.94 8.11 29.79
CA GLN A 36 5.03 8.34 28.82
C GLN A 36 4.73 7.62 27.49
N THR A 37 4.30 6.35 27.54
CA THR A 37 3.92 5.58 26.35
C THR A 37 2.74 6.21 25.64
N LYS A 38 1.71 6.66 26.37
CA LYS A 38 0.56 7.38 25.78
C LYS A 38 1.00 8.61 25.00
N ARG A 39 1.87 9.45 25.59
CA ARG A 39 2.40 10.64 24.90
C ARG A 39 3.23 10.26 23.67
N ALA A 40 4.11 9.27 23.78
CA ALA A 40 4.95 8.84 22.66
C ALA A 40 4.10 8.38 21.45
N ILE A 41 3.07 7.57 21.70
CA ILE A 41 2.16 7.09 20.65
C ILE A 41 1.34 8.26 20.06
N LEU A 42 0.78 9.13 20.91
CA LEU A 42 0.01 10.30 20.44
C LEU A 42 0.88 11.25 19.58
N THR A 43 2.12 11.50 19.98
CA THR A 43 3.09 12.27 19.19
C THR A 43 3.40 11.56 17.87
N ALA A 44 3.61 10.23 17.87
CA ALA A 44 3.81 9.46 16.64
C ALA A 44 2.59 9.47 15.71
N MET A 45 1.38 9.63 16.25
CA MET A 45 0.15 9.86 15.50
C MET A 45 0.01 11.30 14.98
N GLY A 46 0.96 12.18 15.31
CA GLY A 46 1.03 13.57 14.87
C GLY A 46 0.29 14.58 15.75
N LEU A 47 -0.10 14.21 16.97
CA LEU A 47 -0.77 15.11 17.91
C LEU A 47 0.24 15.89 18.76
N GLN A 48 -0.13 17.11 19.16
CA GLN A 48 0.65 17.88 20.13
C GLN A 48 0.18 17.54 21.54
N VAL A 49 1.08 17.00 22.37
CA VAL A 49 0.74 16.48 23.71
C VAL A 49 1.78 16.84 24.77
N THR A 50 2.50 17.94 24.58
CA THR A 50 3.59 18.35 25.47
C THR A 50 3.08 19.07 26.71
N THR A 51 2.01 19.86 26.57
CA THR A 51 1.46 20.69 27.65
C THR A 51 -0.02 20.40 27.90
N LEU A 52 -0.53 20.84 29.06
CA LEU A 52 -1.95 20.76 29.41
C LEU A 52 -2.84 21.48 28.38
N ASP A 53 -2.38 22.60 27.84
CA ASP A 53 -3.13 23.37 26.84
C ASP A 53 -3.13 22.68 25.47
N ASP A 54 -2.06 21.94 25.15
CA ASP A 54 -2.06 21.10 23.95
C ASP A 54 -3.10 19.97 24.08
N LEU A 55 -3.15 19.28 25.23
CA LEU A 55 -4.14 18.23 25.49
C LEU A 55 -5.57 18.75 25.38
N ARG A 56 -5.86 19.92 25.97
CA ARG A 56 -7.17 20.57 25.86
C ARG A 56 -7.52 20.93 24.42
N ARG A 57 -6.56 21.45 23.65
CA ARG A 57 -6.75 21.79 22.25
C ARG A 57 -7.03 20.56 21.39
N GLU A 58 -6.24 19.49 21.56
CA GLU A 58 -6.43 18.24 20.81
C GLU A 58 -7.76 17.56 21.15
N LEU A 59 -8.17 17.58 22.42
CA LEU A 59 -9.49 17.09 22.84
C LEU A 59 -10.61 17.92 22.21
N LEU A 60 -10.49 19.25 22.22
CA LEU A 60 -11.47 20.12 21.57
C LEU A 60 -11.56 19.83 20.07
N VAL A 61 -10.43 19.62 19.39
CA VAL A 61 -10.39 19.22 17.97
C VAL A 61 -11.07 17.86 17.76
N CYS A 62 -10.87 16.89 18.65
CA CYS A 62 -11.55 15.60 18.57
C CYS A 62 -13.07 15.71 18.76
N GLU A 63 -13.53 16.66 19.58
CA GLU A 63 -14.96 16.86 19.87
C GLU A 63 -15.69 17.73 18.85
N GLU A 64 -15.06 18.82 18.39
CA GLU A 64 -15.65 19.82 17.50
C GLU A 64 -15.29 19.59 16.04
N GLY A 65 -14.13 19.00 15.75
CA GLY A 65 -13.66 18.72 14.38
C GLY A 65 -14.70 18.00 13.51
N PRO A 66 -15.34 16.91 13.98
CA PRO A 66 -16.37 16.23 13.20
C PRO A 66 -17.55 17.13 12.82
N TRP A 67 -17.87 18.18 13.60
CA TRP A 67 -19.00 19.07 13.34
C TRP A 67 -18.74 20.09 12.24
N VAL A 68 -17.49 20.50 12.06
CA VAL A 68 -17.09 21.42 11.00
C VAL A 68 -16.77 20.71 9.68
N CYS A 69 -16.74 19.36 9.68
CA CYS A 69 -16.64 18.52 8.49
C CYS A 69 -18.05 18.09 8.04
N PRO A 70 -18.50 18.46 6.82
CA PRO A 70 -19.87 18.16 6.38
C PRO A 70 -20.18 16.68 6.26
N CYS A 71 -19.21 15.87 5.88
CA CYS A 71 -19.33 14.42 5.79
C CYS A 71 -18.29 13.73 6.66
N GLU A 72 -18.57 12.49 7.06
CA GLU A 72 -17.50 11.57 7.43
C GLU A 72 -16.55 11.36 6.24
N PRO A 73 -15.25 11.12 6.46
CA PRO A 73 -14.31 10.88 5.35
C PRO A 73 -14.62 9.58 4.61
N VAL A 74 -15.07 8.56 5.33
CA VAL A 74 -15.35 7.23 4.78
C VAL A 74 -16.42 6.49 5.58
N LEU A 75 -17.23 5.72 4.85
CA LEU A 75 -18.27 4.85 5.35
C LEU A 75 -18.15 3.48 4.67
N VAL A 76 -17.92 2.44 5.47
CA VAL A 76 -17.88 1.05 5.00
C VAL A 76 -19.17 0.36 5.41
N ARG A 77 -19.87 -0.27 4.45
CA ARG A 77 -21.15 -0.96 4.67
C ARG A 77 -21.20 -2.25 3.90
N ARG A 78 -21.93 -3.24 4.42
CA ARG A 78 -22.19 -4.45 3.66
C ARG A 78 -23.31 -4.20 2.65
N VAL A 79 -23.21 -4.82 1.48
CA VAL A 79 -24.24 -4.71 0.42
C VAL A 79 -25.61 -5.25 0.84
N ASP A 80 -25.66 -6.13 1.84
CA ASP A 80 -26.89 -6.75 2.36
C ASP A 80 -27.48 -6.03 3.60
N GLU A 81 -26.84 -4.95 4.06
CA GLU A 81 -27.27 -4.19 5.22
C GLU A 81 -28.50 -3.31 4.89
N ARG A 82 -29.61 -3.54 5.59
CA ARG A 82 -30.85 -2.77 5.41
C ARG A 82 -30.82 -1.46 6.19
N ALA A 83 -31.44 -0.43 5.64
CA ALA A 83 -31.66 0.87 6.29
C ALA A 83 -30.37 1.56 6.77
N ALA A 84 -29.26 1.37 6.05
CA ALA A 84 -28.02 2.07 6.34
C ALA A 84 -28.17 3.57 6.08
N THR A 85 -27.65 4.39 7.01
CA THR A 85 -27.59 5.85 6.90
C THR A 85 -26.15 6.36 6.80
N TRP A 86 -26.01 7.58 6.31
CA TRP A 86 -24.79 8.38 6.34
C TRP A 86 -25.09 9.75 6.98
N SER A 87 -24.09 10.33 7.65
CA SER A 87 -24.25 11.59 8.35
C SER A 87 -23.87 12.77 7.46
N PHE A 88 -24.73 13.80 7.43
CA PHE A 88 -24.41 15.12 6.85
C PHE A 88 -24.54 16.20 7.92
N ARG A 89 -23.54 17.07 8.01
CA ARG A 89 -23.46 18.15 8.99
C ARG A 89 -23.34 19.49 8.29
N LEU A 90 -24.04 20.49 8.80
CA LEU A 90 -23.99 21.82 8.24
C LEU A 90 -24.34 22.87 9.30
N PRO A 91 -23.76 24.08 9.19
CA PRO A 91 -24.22 25.23 9.95
C PRO A 91 -25.60 25.66 9.42
N ILE A 92 -26.56 25.86 10.31
CA ILE A 92 -27.92 26.26 9.94
C ILE A 92 -28.66 26.93 11.10
N ASP A 93 -29.50 27.91 10.77
CA ASP A 93 -30.47 28.47 11.71
C ASP A 93 -31.61 27.46 11.95
N GLU A 94 -31.98 27.23 13.22
CA GLU A 94 -32.99 26.21 13.60
C GLU A 94 -34.32 26.36 12.84
N ALA A 95 -34.70 27.60 12.50
CA ALA A 95 -35.93 27.89 11.76
C ALA A 95 -35.90 27.37 10.31
N GLU A 96 -34.72 27.20 9.70
CA GLU A 96 -34.55 26.79 8.30
C GLU A 96 -34.50 25.28 8.12
N VAL A 97 -34.29 24.52 9.21
CA VAL A 97 -34.13 23.06 9.18
C VAL A 97 -35.31 22.36 8.50
N ARG A 98 -36.53 22.86 8.70
CA ARG A 98 -37.76 22.26 8.15
C ARG A 98 -37.80 22.31 6.62
N ASP A 99 -37.27 23.37 6.02
CA ASP A 99 -37.31 23.59 4.57
C ASP A 99 -36.00 23.18 3.87
N LEU A 100 -35.06 22.64 4.65
CA LEU A 100 -33.75 22.21 4.19
C LEU A 100 -33.85 21.12 3.10
N ARG A 101 -33.09 21.31 2.03
CA ARG A 101 -32.87 20.34 0.95
C ARG A 101 -31.40 20.04 0.80
N ILE A 102 -31.08 18.78 0.52
CA ILE A 102 -29.70 18.31 0.32
C ILE A 102 -29.66 17.54 -0.99
N GLY A 103 -29.03 18.12 -2.00
CA GLY A 103 -28.75 17.43 -3.25
C GLY A 103 -27.55 16.50 -3.07
N TRP A 104 -27.59 15.33 -3.70
CA TRP A 104 -26.49 14.37 -3.63
C TRP A 104 -26.28 13.65 -4.97
N GLU A 105 -25.03 13.27 -5.21
CA GLU A 105 -24.60 12.47 -6.36
C GLU A 105 -23.67 11.35 -5.87
N VAL A 106 -23.78 10.16 -6.48
CA VAL A 106 -22.87 9.04 -6.24
C VAL A 106 -22.14 8.72 -7.53
N ARG A 107 -20.82 8.75 -7.47
CA ARG A 107 -19.92 8.40 -8.57
C ARG A 107 -19.14 7.14 -8.21
N ASP A 108 -18.94 6.26 -9.19
CA ASP A 108 -18.04 5.12 -9.00
C ASP A 108 -16.57 5.57 -9.02
N GLU A 109 -15.67 4.62 -8.80
CA GLU A 109 -14.23 4.85 -8.82
C GLU A 109 -13.67 5.37 -10.15
N THR A 110 -14.41 5.25 -11.26
CA THR A 110 -14.04 5.82 -12.56
C THR A 110 -14.53 7.27 -12.74
N GLY A 111 -15.22 7.82 -11.73
CA GLY A 111 -15.86 9.14 -11.77
C GLY A 111 -17.21 9.17 -12.48
N ARG A 112 -17.70 8.00 -12.94
CA ARG A 112 -18.99 7.90 -13.64
C ARG A 112 -20.13 8.02 -12.65
N LEU A 113 -21.08 8.89 -12.97
CA LEU A 113 -22.30 9.06 -12.18
C LEU A 113 -23.13 7.76 -12.20
N GLN A 114 -23.43 7.26 -11.01
CA GLN A 114 -24.25 6.06 -10.79
C GLN A 114 -25.66 6.43 -10.39
N GLN A 115 -25.81 7.35 -9.43
CA GLN A 115 -27.11 7.80 -8.92
C GLN A 115 -27.03 9.27 -8.50
N LYS A 116 -28.18 9.95 -8.47
CA LYS A 116 -28.33 11.29 -7.89
C LYS A 116 -29.73 11.47 -7.33
N GLY A 117 -29.88 12.39 -6.38
CA GLY A 117 -31.17 12.68 -5.78
C GLY A 117 -31.14 13.89 -4.86
N GLU A 118 -32.21 14.03 -4.08
CA GLU A 118 -32.36 15.07 -3.08
C GLU A 118 -33.02 14.49 -1.83
N HIS A 119 -32.57 14.91 -0.66
CA HIS A 119 -33.26 14.70 0.61
C HIS A 119 -33.94 15.99 1.07
N GLY A 120 -35.12 15.88 1.68
CA GLY A 120 -35.91 17.00 2.16
C GLY A 120 -37.05 17.40 1.20
N PRO A 121 -37.88 18.39 1.59
CA PRO A 121 -37.90 19.08 2.88
C PRO A 121 -38.44 18.17 4.00
N GLY A 122 -38.52 18.69 5.23
CA GLY A 122 -39.03 17.95 6.39
C GLY A 122 -37.99 17.04 7.05
N LEU A 123 -36.71 17.36 6.91
CA LEU A 123 -35.63 16.64 7.58
C LEU A 123 -35.67 16.90 9.09
N VAL A 124 -35.42 15.85 9.86
CA VAL A 124 -35.34 15.93 11.33
C VAL A 124 -33.88 15.74 11.74
N PRO A 125 -33.25 16.74 12.39
CA PRO A 125 -31.91 16.57 12.95
C PRO A 125 -31.85 15.41 13.93
N ALA A 126 -30.83 14.58 13.78
CA ALA A 126 -30.48 13.58 14.78
C ALA A 126 -29.84 14.23 16.01
N GLU A 127 -29.10 15.33 15.81
CA GLU A 127 -28.41 16.07 16.87
C GLU A 127 -28.18 17.53 16.44
N GLY A 128 -28.18 18.46 17.40
CA GLY A 128 -27.82 19.87 17.20
C GLY A 128 -26.75 20.29 18.22
N ARG A 129 -25.77 21.11 17.78
CA ARG A 129 -24.66 21.55 18.63
C ARG A 129 -24.20 22.95 18.24
N ARG A 130 -23.77 23.74 19.23
CA ARG A 130 -23.07 25.01 18.98
C ARG A 130 -21.57 24.79 18.97
N VAL A 131 -20.92 25.18 17.89
CA VAL A 131 -19.46 25.09 17.68
C VAL A 131 -18.98 26.45 17.19
N GLY A 132 -18.00 27.05 17.88
CA GLY A 132 -17.49 28.38 17.51
C GLY A 132 -18.57 29.46 17.42
N GLY A 133 -19.64 29.38 18.23
CA GLY A 133 -20.77 30.32 18.23
C GLY A 133 -21.84 30.08 17.17
N ARG A 134 -21.58 29.23 16.16
CA ARG A 134 -22.54 28.83 15.12
C ARG A 134 -23.29 27.57 15.54
N HIS A 135 -24.55 27.47 15.14
CA HIS A 135 -25.36 26.27 15.36
C HIS A 135 -25.19 25.32 14.18
N TYR A 136 -24.88 24.05 14.46
CA TYR A 136 -24.76 22.98 13.51
C TYR A 136 -25.80 21.91 13.81
N VAL A 137 -26.30 21.26 12.75
CA VAL A 137 -27.13 20.06 12.87
C VAL A 137 -26.44 18.87 12.21
N ARG A 138 -26.60 17.67 12.79
CA ARG A 138 -26.28 16.39 12.15
C ARG A 138 -27.58 15.74 11.69
N LEU A 139 -27.64 15.41 10.41
CA LEU A 139 -28.72 14.68 9.78
C LEU A 139 -28.25 13.25 9.48
N GLU A 140 -29.14 12.28 9.67
CA GLU A 140 -28.91 10.89 9.25
C GLU A 140 -29.75 10.64 8.01
N LEU A 141 -29.09 10.44 6.87
CA LEU A 141 -29.70 10.34 5.55
C LEU A 141 -29.56 8.90 5.04
N PRO A 142 -30.58 8.32 4.39
CA PRO A 142 -30.47 6.96 3.88
C PRO A 142 -29.43 6.87 2.76
N ILE A 143 -28.63 5.80 2.77
CA ILE A 143 -27.69 5.52 1.67
C ILE A 143 -28.50 5.14 0.41
N PRO A 144 -28.08 5.60 -0.78
CA PRO A 144 -28.74 5.20 -2.03
C PRO A 144 -28.75 3.68 -2.22
N SER A 145 -29.94 3.13 -2.47
CA SER A 145 -30.15 1.68 -2.56
C SER A 145 -29.72 1.10 -3.90
N GLY A 146 -29.40 -0.20 -3.93
CA GLY A 146 -29.17 -0.94 -5.18
C GLY A 146 -27.79 -0.74 -5.81
N LEU A 147 -26.85 -0.11 -5.09
CA LEU A 147 -25.45 -0.05 -5.50
C LEU A 147 -24.77 -1.41 -5.24
N PRO A 148 -24.02 -1.98 -6.22
CA PRO A 148 -23.27 -3.20 -6.01
C PRO A 148 -22.06 -2.98 -5.09
N MET A 149 -21.33 -4.05 -4.74
CA MET A 149 -20.05 -3.92 -4.02
C MET A 149 -19.08 -3.07 -4.85
N GLY A 150 -18.35 -2.18 -4.18
CA GLY A 150 -17.46 -1.25 -4.87
C GLY A 150 -17.07 -0.03 -4.04
N TYR A 151 -16.31 0.85 -4.68
CA TYR A 151 -15.86 2.12 -4.12
C TYR A 151 -16.58 3.25 -4.84
N TYR A 152 -17.14 4.16 -4.04
CA TYR A 152 -17.92 5.28 -4.53
C TYR A 152 -17.54 6.56 -3.82
N ASP A 153 -17.72 7.69 -4.50
CA ASP A 153 -17.72 9.02 -3.89
C ASP A 153 -19.17 9.51 -3.86
N LEU A 154 -19.68 9.76 -2.65
CA LEU A 154 -20.97 10.40 -2.39
C LEU A 154 -20.72 11.87 -2.11
N GLU A 155 -21.10 12.71 -3.07
CA GLU A 155 -21.01 14.17 -2.97
C GLU A 155 -22.36 14.73 -2.57
N ALA A 156 -22.38 15.65 -1.61
CA ALA A 156 -23.60 16.28 -1.13
C ALA A 156 -23.43 17.79 -1.02
N CYS A 157 -24.49 18.52 -1.37
CA CYS A 157 -24.52 19.98 -1.35
C CYS A 157 -25.85 20.48 -0.78
N SER A 158 -25.76 21.54 0.03
CA SER A 158 -26.92 22.27 0.54
C SER A 158 -26.64 23.77 0.60
N ARG A 159 -27.69 24.58 0.44
CA ARG A 159 -27.64 26.04 0.56
C ARG A 159 -28.58 26.51 1.65
N THR A 160 -28.05 27.27 2.59
CA THR A 160 -28.77 27.88 3.73
C THR A 160 -28.47 29.38 3.78
N SER A 161 -29.09 30.12 4.69
CA SER A 161 -28.68 31.51 4.97
C SER A 161 -27.24 31.62 5.48
N SER A 162 -26.73 30.56 6.12
CA SER A 162 -25.33 30.46 6.58
C SER A 162 -24.33 30.20 5.46
N GLY A 163 -24.80 29.96 4.22
CA GLY A 163 -23.99 29.75 3.03
C GLY A 163 -24.21 28.37 2.38
N THR A 164 -23.34 28.05 1.42
CA THR A 164 -23.30 26.73 0.78
C THR A 164 -22.41 25.79 1.60
N THR A 165 -22.91 24.58 1.87
CA THR A 165 -22.15 23.49 2.49
C THR A 165 -22.03 22.34 1.50
N GLU A 166 -20.80 21.94 1.21
CA GLU A 166 -20.47 20.83 0.31
C GLU A 166 -19.62 19.81 1.07
N GLY A 167 -19.87 18.53 0.83
CA GLY A 167 -19.11 17.45 1.45
C GLY A 167 -19.01 16.23 0.55
N THR A 168 -17.89 15.54 0.65
CA THR A 168 -17.65 14.27 -0.05
C THR A 168 -17.39 13.17 0.97
N LEU A 169 -18.04 12.03 0.76
CA LEU A 169 -17.90 10.82 1.57
C LEU A 169 -17.42 9.67 0.66
N ARG A 170 -16.32 9.00 1.03
CA ARG A 170 -15.96 7.72 0.42
C ARG A 170 -16.91 6.65 0.93
N LEU A 171 -17.79 6.12 0.07
CA LEU A 171 -18.67 5.00 0.37
C LEU A 171 -18.05 3.71 -0.16
N ILE A 172 -17.76 2.75 0.72
CA ILE A 172 -17.20 1.45 0.37
C ILE A 172 -18.24 0.38 0.70
N LEU A 173 -18.75 -0.27 -0.35
CA LEU A 173 -19.71 -1.36 -0.23
C LEU A 173 -18.99 -2.70 -0.35
N VAL A 174 -19.03 -3.50 0.71
CA VAL A 174 -18.28 -4.76 0.84
C VAL A 174 -19.20 -5.98 0.88
N PRO A 175 -18.73 -7.17 0.47
CA PRO A 175 -19.45 -8.42 0.69
C PRO A 175 -19.47 -8.80 2.18
N SER A 176 -20.36 -9.71 2.56
CA SER A 176 -20.44 -10.24 3.94
C SER A 176 -19.36 -11.28 4.26
N GLN A 177 -18.67 -11.80 3.26
CA GLN A 177 -17.61 -12.80 3.39
C GLN A 177 -16.54 -12.63 2.30
N CYS A 178 -15.32 -13.08 2.59
CA CYS A 178 -14.25 -13.19 1.59
C CYS A 178 -14.58 -14.23 0.52
N TYR A 179 -13.89 -14.15 -0.62
CA TYR A 179 -13.97 -15.16 -1.67
C TYR A 179 -13.51 -16.53 -1.17
N VAL A 180 -14.25 -17.57 -1.54
CA VAL A 180 -13.87 -18.97 -1.33
C VAL A 180 -13.99 -19.69 -2.67
N PRO A 181 -12.94 -20.38 -3.17
CA PRO A 181 -12.99 -21.11 -4.43
C PRO A 181 -14.19 -22.06 -4.51
N PRO A 182 -14.90 -22.16 -5.65
CA PRO A 182 -16.08 -23.04 -5.80
C PRO A 182 -15.82 -24.49 -5.39
N TYR A 183 -14.63 -25.02 -5.67
CA TYR A 183 -14.21 -26.36 -5.25
C TYR A 183 -14.27 -26.54 -3.73
N LEU A 184 -13.81 -25.55 -2.95
CA LEU A 184 -13.87 -25.60 -1.48
C LEU A 184 -15.28 -25.33 -0.95
N GLN A 185 -16.04 -24.43 -1.59
CA GLN A 185 -17.45 -24.21 -1.25
C GLN A 185 -18.30 -25.47 -1.39
N ALA A 186 -18.00 -26.31 -2.38
CA ALA A 186 -18.64 -27.60 -2.59
C ALA A 186 -18.17 -28.71 -1.62
N GLY A 187 -17.36 -28.38 -0.60
CA GLY A 187 -16.83 -29.33 0.37
C GLY A 187 -15.55 -30.05 -0.08
N GLY A 188 -14.94 -29.64 -1.20
CA GLY A 188 -13.66 -30.14 -1.67
C GLY A 188 -12.54 -29.87 -0.67
N ARG A 189 -11.50 -30.70 -0.71
CA ARG A 189 -10.29 -30.54 0.11
C ARG A 189 -9.09 -30.37 -0.82
N ALA A 190 -8.26 -29.38 -0.52
CA ALA A 190 -7.00 -29.14 -1.22
C ALA A 190 -5.85 -29.20 -0.22
N TRP A 191 -4.70 -29.65 -0.69
CA TRP A 191 -3.45 -29.62 0.04
C TRP A 191 -2.38 -29.01 -0.85
N GLY A 192 -1.25 -28.62 -0.26
CA GLY A 192 -0.16 -28.07 -1.03
C GLY A 192 1.14 -27.89 -0.28
N LEU A 193 2.07 -27.22 -0.95
CA LEU A 193 3.45 -27.06 -0.50
C LEU A 193 3.74 -25.58 -0.22
N ALA A 194 4.42 -25.31 0.89
CA ALA A 194 4.94 -23.98 1.18
C ALA A 194 6.40 -23.90 0.73
N LEU A 195 6.74 -22.84 0.00
CA LEU A 195 8.02 -22.65 -0.66
C LEU A 195 8.63 -21.29 -0.29
N GLN A 196 9.90 -21.31 0.08
CA GLN A 196 10.75 -20.13 0.10
C GLN A 196 11.39 -20.00 -1.29
N LEU A 197 10.81 -19.17 -2.17
CA LEU A 197 11.17 -19.10 -3.58
C LEU A 197 12.66 -18.84 -3.77
N TYR A 198 13.22 -17.88 -3.03
CA TYR A 198 14.64 -17.53 -3.10
C TYR A 198 15.58 -18.71 -2.83
N ALA A 199 15.12 -19.74 -2.11
CA ALA A 199 15.92 -20.92 -1.78
C ALA A 199 15.91 -22.00 -2.88
N LEU A 200 15.06 -21.90 -3.91
CA LEU A 200 15.08 -22.87 -5.00
C LEU A 200 16.41 -22.82 -5.77
N ARG A 201 16.92 -24.01 -6.10
CA ARG A 201 18.09 -24.19 -6.95
C ARG A 201 17.66 -24.99 -8.18
N SER A 202 18.01 -24.50 -9.35
CA SER A 202 17.86 -25.23 -10.61
C SER A 202 19.16 -25.24 -11.39
N ARG A 203 19.20 -25.86 -12.56
CA ARG A 203 20.35 -25.81 -13.48
C ARG A 203 20.52 -24.46 -14.19
N HIS A 204 19.52 -23.59 -14.13
CA HIS A 204 19.44 -22.38 -14.96
C HIS A 204 19.46 -21.08 -14.15
N ASN A 205 18.97 -21.07 -12.92
CA ASN A 205 18.88 -19.84 -12.13
C ASN A 205 20.24 -19.25 -11.73
N TRP A 206 20.29 -18.00 -11.32
CA TRP A 206 21.57 -17.32 -11.07
C TRP A 206 22.05 -17.43 -9.61
N GLY A 207 21.68 -18.51 -8.91
CA GLY A 207 21.98 -18.72 -7.48
C GLY A 207 20.86 -18.28 -6.52
N VAL A 208 19.71 -17.90 -7.06
CA VAL A 208 18.46 -17.62 -6.35
C VAL A 208 17.32 -18.22 -7.17
N GLY A 209 16.32 -18.78 -6.50
CA GLY A 209 15.11 -19.22 -7.21
C GLY A 209 14.40 -18.05 -7.87
N ASP A 210 13.92 -18.22 -9.10
CA ASP A 210 13.24 -17.18 -9.88
C ASP A 210 11.87 -17.65 -10.41
N PHE A 211 11.17 -16.81 -11.18
CA PHE A 211 9.84 -17.15 -11.70
C PHE A 211 9.84 -18.31 -12.69
N ARG A 212 10.96 -18.60 -13.38
CA ARG A 212 11.10 -19.81 -14.21
C ARG A 212 11.18 -21.05 -13.35
N ASP A 213 11.93 -20.98 -12.25
CA ASP A 213 12.00 -22.08 -11.29
C ASP A 213 10.64 -22.33 -10.63
N LEU A 214 9.90 -21.25 -10.32
CA LEU A 214 8.55 -21.37 -9.78
C LEU A 214 7.60 -22.04 -10.77
N ALA A 215 7.65 -21.66 -12.06
CA ALA A 215 6.89 -22.32 -13.12
C ALA A 215 7.21 -23.82 -13.20
N GLY A 216 8.49 -24.18 -13.22
CA GLY A 216 8.91 -25.59 -13.23
C GLY A 216 8.50 -26.35 -11.97
N PHE A 217 8.54 -25.71 -10.80
CA PHE A 217 8.09 -26.29 -9.54
C PHE A 217 6.58 -26.52 -9.53
N VAL A 218 5.80 -25.57 -10.07
CA VAL A 218 4.34 -25.69 -10.23
C VAL A 218 3.98 -26.85 -11.16
N ASP A 219 4.64 -26.99 -12.31
CA ASP A 219 4.41 -28.10 -13.25
C ASP A 219 4.64 -29.45 -12.57
N TRP A 220 5.79 -29.59 -11.89
CA TRP A 220 6.13 -30.81 -11.18
C TRP A 220 5.14 -31.10 -10.04
N ALA A 221 4.84 -30.12 -9.18
CA ALA A 221 3.98 -30.32 -8.03
C ALA A 221 2.52 -30.63 -8.42
N ALA A 222 1.99 -29.96 -9.43
CA ALA A 222 0.63 -30.21 -9.91
C ALA A 222 0.55 -31.55 -10.66
N GLY A 223 1.50 -31.81 -11.57
CA GLY A 223 1.50 -33.01 -12.42
C GLY A 223 1.76 -34.30 -11.66
N ASP A 224 2.81 -34.34 -10.83
CA ASP A 224 3.27 -35.57 -10.20
C ASP A 224 2.58 -35.83 -8.85
N MET A 225 2.16 -34.78 -8.14
CA MET A 225 1.62 -34.90 -6.79
C MET A 225 0.14 -34.50 -6.69
N GLY A 226 -0.44 -33.82 -7.69
CA GLY A 226 -1.82 -33.32 -7.61
C GLY A 226 -2.00 -32.23 -6.55
N VAL A 227 -0.96 -31.42 -6.32
CA VAL A 227 -1.01 -30.27 -5.41
C VAL A 227 -2.02 -29.24 -5.91
N GLY A 228 -2.83 -28.70 -5.00
CA GLY A 228 -3.83 -27.68 -5.34
C GLY A 228 -3.45 -26.25 -4.99
N VAL A 229 -2.36 -26.06 -4.24
CA VAL A 229 -1.86 -24.75 -3.79
C VAL A 229 -0.34 -24.75 -3.60
N ILE A 230 0.33 -23.68 -4.04
CA ILE A 230 1.73 -23.40 -3.67
C ILE A 230 1.76 -22.13 -2.83
N GLY A 231 2.13 -22.26 -1.56
CA GLY A 231 2.38 -21.14 -0.67
C GLY A 231 3.75 -20.53 -0.93
N LEU A 232 3.82 -19.22 -1.01
CA LEU A 232 5.04 -18.46 -1.28
C LEU A 232 5.41 -17.62 -0.06
N ASN A 233 6.69 -17.36 0.12
CA ASN A 233 7.12 -16.23 0.93
C ASN A 233 6.65 -14.90 0.31
N PRO A 234 6.67 -13.79 1.06
CA PRO A 234 6.37 -12.49 0.50
C PRO A 234 7.31 -12.17 -0.67
N LEU A 235 6.73 -11.73 -1.79
CA LEU A 235 7.47 -11.39 -3.02
C LEU A 235 7.70 -9.89 -3.18
N HIS A 236 7.47 -9.14 -2.10
CA HIS A 236 7.58 -7.67 -2.01
C HIS A 236 8.96 -7.16 -2.40
N ALA A 237 9.01 -5.98 -3.01
CA ALA A 237 10.24 -5.32 -3.44
C ALA A 237 11.18 -5.12 -2.25
N LEU A 238 12.45 -5.51 -2.43
CA LEU A 238 13.52 -5.38 -1.45
C LEU A 238 14.64 -4.50 -2.01
N LYS A 239 15.46 -3.94 -1.12
CA LYS A 239 16.74 -3.31 -1.52
C LYS A 239 17.75 -4.33 -2.04
N ASN A 240 17.64 -5.61 -1.61
CA ASN A 240 18.54 -6.71 -1.96
C ASN A 240 20.01 -6.44 -1.58
N GLU A 241 20.24 -5.66 -0.52
CA GLU A 241 21.57 -5.34 -0.01
C GLU A 241 21.87 -6.20 1.21
N ARG A 242 23.14 -6.44 1.55
CA ARG A 242 23.56 -7.16 2.77
C ARG A 242 24.37 -6.23 3.69
N PRO A 243 24.39 -6.46 5.02
CA PRO A 243 23.84 -7.59 5.76
C PRO A 243 22.35 -7.45 6.18
N TYR A 244 21.74 -6.28 5.99
CA TYR A 244 20.33 -5.98 6.30
C TYR A 244 19.55 -5.72 5.00
N HIS A 245 18.21 -5.77 5.02
CA HIS A 245 17.31 -5.52 3.85
C HIS A 245 17.19 -6.67 2.82
N ILE A 246 17.40 -7.92 3.28
CA ILE A 246 17.08 -9.16 2.53
C ILE A 246 15.86 -9.91 3.08
N SER A 247 15.27 -9.46 4.19
CA SER A 247 14.11 -10.13 4.79
C SER A 247 12.84 -9.83 3.99
N PRO A 248 12.09 -10.84 3.52
CA PRO A 248 10.79 -10.63 2.86
C PRO A 248 9.75 -9.90 3.73
N TYR A 249 9.96 -9.87 5.05
CA TYR A 249 9.05 -9.26 6.04
C TYR A 249 9.45 -7.83 6.44
N SER A 250 10.54 -7.29 5.89
CA SER A 250 10.89 -5.87 5.98
C SER A 250 11.15 -5.29 4.58
N PRO A 251 10.13 -5.33 3.69
CA PRO A 251 10.31 -4.91 2.31
C PRO A 251 10.42 -3.41 2.15
N ASP A 252 11.06 -2.99 1.07
CA ASP A 252 11.08 -1.60 0.63
C ASP A 252 9.65 -1.13 0.26
N SER A 253 8.93 -1.98 -0.47
CA SER A 253 7.52 -1.78 -0.81
C SER A 253 6.73 -3.08 -0.74
N ARG A 254 5.53 -3.03 -0.15
CA ARG A 254 4.54 -4.11 -0.24
C ARG A 254 3.64 -4.02 -1.48
N LEU A 255 3.77 -2.95 -2.26
CA LEU A 255 2.95 -2.70 -3.46
C LEU A 255 3.57 -3.25 -4.76
N PHE A 256 4.86 -3.57 -4.72
CA PHE A 256 5.67 -3.91 -5.89
C PHE A 256 6.51 -5.16 -5.63
N LEU A 257 6.98 -5.81 -6.70
CA LEU A 257 7.62 -7.11 -6.64
C LEU A 257 9.15 -6.99 -6.53
N ASN A 258 9.78 -7.96 -5.88
CA ASN A 258 11.22 -8.09 -5.87
C ASN A 258 11.73 -8.56 -7.24
N VAL A 259 12.40 -7.66 -7.94
CA VAL A 259 12.99 -7.90 -9.27
C VAL A 259 14.13 -8.93 -9.24
N LEU A 260 14.62 -9.33 -8.05
CA LEU A 260 15.53 -10.45 -7.89
C LEU A 260 14.94 -11.77 -8.44
N TYR A 261 13.61 -11.91 -8.44
CA TYR A 261 12.91 -13.09 -8.94
C TYR A 261 12.73 -13.11 -10.46
N LEU A 262 13.19 -12.10 -11.21
CA LEU A 262 13.15 -12.13 -12.67
C LEU A 262 14.04 -13.25 -13.23
N ALA A 263 13.46 -14.13 -14.04
CA ALA A 263 14.19 -15.03 -14.90
C ALA A 263 14.70 -14.26 -16.12
N VAL A 264 15.92 -13.72 -16.03
CA VAL A 264 16.48 -12.78 -17.03
C VAL A 264 16.56 -13.40 -18.42
N GLU A 265 16.87 -14.69 -18.50
CA GLU A 265 17.01 -15.43 -19.77
C GLU A 265 15.68 -15.66 -20.50
N ASP A 266 14.55 -15.49 -19.81
CA ASP A 266 13.21 -15.65 -20.38
C ASP A 266 12.61 -14.31 -20.85
N ILE A 267 13.34 -13.20 -20.69
CA ILE A 267 12.89 -11.88 -21.16
C ILE A 267 13.00 -11.81 -22.68
N PRO A 268 11.90 -11.53 -23.42
CA PRO A 268 11.88 -11.58 -24.88
C PRO A 268 12.96 -10.71 -25.56
N GLU A 269 13.25 -9.54 -24.98
CA GLU A 269 14.22 -8.60 -25.51
C GLU A 269 15.65 -9.16 -25.55
N LEU A 270 15.95 -10.26 -24.84
CA LEU A 270 17.25 -10.93 -24.91
C LEU A 270 17.56 -11.43 -26.32
N ASN A 271 16.56 -11.86 -27.09
CA ASN A 271 16.74 -12.31 -28.47
C ASN A 271 17.10 -11.15 -29.42
N GLU A 272 16.76 -9.92 -29.03
CA GLU A 272 16.97 -8.70 -29.83
C GLU A 272 18.24 -7.94 -29.40
N SER A 273 18.78 -8.24 -28.22
CA SER A 273 19.88 -7.50 -27.60
C SER A 273 21.24 -8.17 -27.80
N ALA A 274 21.91 -7.83 -28.90
CA ALA A 274 23.29 -8.28 -29.13
C ALA A 274 24.27 -7.90 -27.99
N PRO A 275 24.17 -6.72 -27.33
CA PRO A 275 24.97 -6.42 -26.15
C PRO A 275 24.70 -7.38 -24.97
N ALA A 276 23.43 -7.70 -24.68
CA ALA A 276 23.09 -8.62 -23.60
C ALA A 276 23.57 -10.04 -23.90
N GLN A 277 23.39 -10.51 -25.14
CA GLN A 277 23.89 -11.82 -25.60
C GLN A 277 25.41 -11.93 -25.42
N ARG A 278 26.17 -10.92 -25.89
CA ARG A 278 27.63 -10.89 -25.68
C ARG A 278 28.01 -10.89 -24.20
N ARG A 279 27.22 -10.22 -23.35
CA ARG A 279 27.47 -10.22 -21.91
C ARG A 279 27.24 -11.60 -21.28
N LEU A 280 26.21 -12.32 -21.69
CA LEU A 280 25.95 -13.69 -21.24
C LEU A 280 26.98 -14.69 -21.78
N GLU A 281 27.56 -14.44 -22.95
CA GLU A 281 28.62 -15.26 -23.54
C GLU A 281 30.00 -15.00 -22.92
N ASP A 282 30.20 -13.84 -22.29
CA ASP A 282 31.47 -13.48 -21.64
C ASP A 282 31.87 -14.51 -20.58
N SER A 283 33.07 -15.06 -20.73
CA SER A 283 33.58 -16.11 -19.85
C SER A 283 33.68 -15.68 -18.39
N GLY A 284 34.01 -14.40 -18.13
CA GLY A 284 34.07 -13.83 -16.78
C GLY A 284 32.69 -13.72 -16.14
N PHE A 285 31.68 -13.30 -16.91
CA PHE A 285 30.29 -13.29 -16.46
C PHE A 285 29.81 -14.68 -16.08
N ARG A 286 29.99 -15.64 -16.99
CA ARG A 286 29.54 -17.02 -16.80
C ARG A 286 30.19 -17.64 -15.57
N ALA A 287 31.50 -17.44 -15.39
CA ALA A 287 32.20 -17.89 -14.19
C ALA A 287 31.65 -17.23 -12.92
N THR A 288 31.21 -15.96 -13.00
CA THR A 288 30.56 -15.26 -11.88
C THR A 288 29.20 -15.89 -11.55
N ILE A 289 28.33 -16.11 -12.54
CA ILE A 289 27.03 -16.75 -12.33
C ILE A 289 27.19 -18.18 -11.82
N ASP A 290 28.12 -18.96 -12.39
CA ASP A 290 28.44 -20.31 -11.94
C ASP A 290 28.90 -20.30 -10.47
N ALA A 291 29.76 -19.36 -10.07
CA ALA A 291 30.19 -19.23 -8.69
C ALA A 291 29.02 -18.87 -7.75
N LEU A 292 28.12 -17.96 -8.14
CA LEU A 292 26.94 -17.59 -7.36
C LEU A 292 25.97 -18.77 -7.20
N ARG A 293 25.85 -19.63 -8.22
CA ARG A 293 25.04 -20.85 -8.15
C ARG A 293 25.55 -21.86 -7.14
N GLN A 294 26.86 -21.88 -6.88
CA GLN A 294 27.51 -22.82 -5.96
C GLN A 294 27.59 -22.33 -4.50
N THR A 295 27.17 -21.11 -4.18
CA THR A 295 27.21 -20.64 -2.80
C THR A 295 26.14 -21.30 -1.93
N ASP A 296 26.48 -21.65 -0.69
CA ASP A 296 25.54 -22.27 0.26
C ASP A 296 24.37 -21.33 0.60
N LEU A 297 24.66 -20.04 0.79
CA LEU A 297 23.69 -18.98 1.03
C LEU A 297 23.45 -18.14 -0.22
N VAL A 298 22.26 -17.58 -0.34
CA VAL A 298 21.90 -16.70 -1.47
C VAL A 298 22.68 -15.39 -1.37
N GLU A 299 23.40 -15.07 -2.43
CA GLU A 299 24.25 -13.88 -2.51
C GLU A 299 23.49 -12.66 -3.09
N TYR A 300 22.48 -12.17 -2.36
CA TYR A 300 21.49 -11.17 -2.81
C TYR A 300 22.08 -9.98 -3.60
N ASP A 301 23.06 -9.29 -3.01
CA ASP A 301 23.71 -8.09 -3.56
C ASP A 301 24.45 -8.39 -4.87
N ARG A 302 25.20 -9.49 -4.92
CA ARG A 302 25.98 -9.89 -6.10
C ARG A 302 25.09 -10.40 -7.22
N ILE A 303 24.04 -11.15 -6.87
CA ILE A 303 23.05 -11.64 -7.84
C ILE A 303 22.25 -10.47 -8.40
N TYR A 304 21.79 -9.55 -7.55
CA TYR A 304 21.09 -8.34 -7.99
C TYR A 304 21.98 -7.49 -8.91
N ALA A 305 23.25 -7.27 -8.55
CA ALA A 305 24.19 -6.54 -9.40
C ALA A 305 24.36 -7.20 -10.78
N ALA A 306 24.55 -8.52 -10.84
CA ALA A 306 24.67 -9.26 -12.09
C ALA A 306 23.40 -9.18 -12.94
N LYS A 307 22.21 -9.37 -12.34
CA LYS A 307 20.92 -9.24 -13.04
C LYS A 307 20.70 -7.82 -13.54
N ARG A 308 20.96 -6.81 -12.71
CA ARG A 308 20.77 -5.39 -13.06
C ARG A 308 21.61 -4.99 -14.27
N GLU A 309 22.83 -5.49 -14.39
CA GLU A 309 23.69 -5.24 -15.55
C GLU A 309 23.04 -5.70 -16.86
N VAL A 310 22.54 -6.94 -16.91
CA VAL A 310 21.89 -7.46 -18.11
C VAL A 310 20.53 -6.81 -18.34
N LEU A 311 19.74 -6.60 -17.28
CA LEU A 311 18.45 -5.91 -17.37
C LEU A 311 18.56 -4.49 -17.94
N ALA A 312 19.63 -3.76 -17.62
CA ALA A 312 19.88 -2.44 -18.21
C ALA A 312 20.14 -2.51 -19.73
N LEU A 313 20.87 -3.53 -20.20
CA LEU A 313 21.09 -3.77 -21.63
C LEU A 313 19.77 -4.14 -22.34
N LEU A 314 18.95 -4.98 -21.70
CA LEU A 314 17.64 -5.36 -22.22
C LEU A 314 16.70 -4.17 -22.31
N PHE A 315 16.67 -3.31 -21.29
CA PHE A 315 15.87 -2.08 -21.31
C PHE A 315 16.34 -1.12 -22.40
N ALA A 316 17.64 -0.93 -22.59
CA ALA A 316 18.15 -0.10 -23.68
C ALA A 316 17.70 -0.62 -25.06
N THR A 317 17.74 -1.94 -25.27
CA THR A 317 17.18 -2.58 -26.47
C THR A 317 15.66 -2.39 -26.55
N PHE A 318 14.93 -2.55 -25.45
CA PHE A 318 13.49 -2.34 -25.40
C PHE A 318 13.12 -0.92 -25.84
N GLN A 319 13.82 0.09 -25.31
CA GLN A 319 13.58 1.49 -25.67
C GLN A 319 13.84 1.73 -27.17
N GLU A 320 14.94 1.20 -27.72
CA GLU A 320 15.29 1.36 -29.14
C GLU A 320 14.28 0.67 -30.08
N ARG A 321 13.82 -0.53 -29.70
CA ARG A 321 13.02 -1.39 -30.59
C ARG A 321 11.53 -1.16 -30.45
N HIS A 322 11.05 -0.91 -29.25
CA HIS A 322 9.62 -0.93 -28.93
C HIS A 322 9.04 0.43 -28.57
N LEU A 323 9.88 1.43 -28.30
CA LEU A 323 9.48 2.81 -28.09
C LEU A 323 10.02 3.70 -29.21
N GLU A 324 9.45 4.89 -29.34
CA GLU A 324 9.95 5.97 -30.18
C GLU A 324 9.81 7.29 -29.41
N ASP A 325 10.82 8.16 -29.54
CA ASP A 325 10.72 9.52 -29.02
C ASP A 325 9.97 10.38 -30.02
N PHE A 326 8.86 10.97 -29.57
CA PHE A 326 8.13 11.97 -30.31
C PHE A 326 7.88 13.17 -29.39
N ASP A 327 8.55 14.28 -29.68
CA ASP A 327 8.44 15.56 -28.94
C ASP A 327 8.82 15.43 -27.45
N GLY A 328 9.90 14.69 -27.16
CA GLY A 328 10.38 14.46 -25.79
C GLY A 328 9.54 13.48 -24.99
N ALA A 329 8.55 12.81 -25.63
CA ALA A 329 7.71 11.80 -25.02
C ALA A 329 7.94 10.43 -25.66
N LEU A 330 8.28 9.44 -24.83
CA LEU A 330 8.39 8.05 -25.26
C LEU A 330 6.99 7.48 -25.57
N ARG A 331 6.77 7.06 -26.81
CA ARG A 331 5.53 6.47 -27.31
C ARG A 331 5.73 5.02 -27.74
N PRO A 332 4.69 4.17 -27.66
CA PRO A 332 4.82 2.76 -28.03
C PRO A 332 4.80 2.56 -29.55
N LYS A 333 5.90 2.03 -30.10
CA LYS A 333 6.09 1.73 -31.53
C LYS A 333 5.52 0.36 -31.92
N THR A 334 5.59 -0.61 -31.03
CA THR A 334 5.22 -2.03 -31.27
C THR A 334 4.12 -2.50 -30.32
N ASP A 335 3.57 -3.71 -30.52
CA ASP A 335 2.64 -4.32 -29.56
C ASP A 335 3.26 -4.56 -28.19
N ARG A 336 4.56 -4.89 -28.15
CA ARG A 336 5.34 -5.05 -26.91
C ARG A 336 5.41 -3.71 -26.15
N GLY A 337 5.70 -2.62 -26.85
CA GLY A 337 5.65 -1.25 -26.28
C GLY A 337 4.24 -0.86 -25.83
N ARG A 338 3.20 -1.20 -26.59
CA ARG A 338 1.80 -0.95 -26.19
C ARG A 338 1.40 -1.74 -24.94
N ALA A 339 1.93 -2.95 -24.76
CA ALA A 339 1.71 -3.77 -23.57
C ALA A 339 2.32 -3.13 -22.31
N PHE A 340 3.56 -2.66 -22.42
CA PHE A 340 4.22 -1.89 -21.36
C PHE A 340 3.43 -0.63 -20.98
N GLU A 341 3.03 0.20 -21.95
CA GLU A 341 2.26 1.41 -21.64
C GLU A 341 0.87 1.11 -21.05
N ARG A 342 0.25 -0.03 -21.39
CA ARG A 342 -0.98 -0.48 -20.72
C ARG A 342 -0.72 -0.84 -19.27
N TYR A 343 0.38 -1.52 -18.97
CA TYR A 343 0.77 -1.83 -17.60
C TYR A 343 1.02 -0.54 -16.81
N VAL A 344 1.84 0.38 -17.34
CA VAL A 344 2.12 1.66 -16.65
C VAL A 344 0.83 2.45 -16.38
N ARG A 345 -0.07 2.55 -17.36
CA ARG A 345 -1.36 3.23 -17.16
C ARG A 345 -2.26 2.54 -16.14
N LYS A 346 -2.27 1.20 -16.12
CA LYS A 346 -3.07 0.41 -15.17
C LYS A 346 -2.58 0.62 -13.74
N GLU A 347 -1.26 0.61 -13.53
CA GLU A 347 -0.66 0.78 -12.21
C GLU A 347 -0.65 2.24 -11.74
N GLY A 348 -0.60 3.19 -12.68
CA GLY A 348 -0.80 4.62 -12.46
C GLY A 348 0.22 5.24 -11.50
N ALA A 349 -0.24 6.25 -10.75
CA ALA A 349 0.60 7.07 -9.88
C ALA A 349 1.42 6.28 -8.87
N LEU A 350 0.90 5.14 -8.37
CA LEU A 350 1.65 4.30 -7.43
C LEU A 350 2.94 3.74 -8.05
N LEU A 351 2.89 3.33 -9.33
CA LEU A 351 4.07 2.85 -10.03
C LEU A 351 5.00 4.00 -10.40
N ASP A 352 4.46 5.14 -10.78
CA ASP A 352 5.24 6.35 -11.07
C ASP A 352 6.06 6.78 -9.85
N ASP A 353 5.44 6.81 -8.67
CA ASP A 353 6.09 7.22 -7.42
C ASP A 353 7.08 6.18 -6.89
N PHE A 354 6.75 4.88 -7.00
CA PHE A 354 7.70 3.81 -6.67
C PHE A 354 8.94 3.86 -7.57
N ALA A 355 8.75 3.95 -8.89
CA ALA A 355 9.86 4.02 -9.83
C ALA A 355 10.70 5.29 -9.65
N LEU A 356 10.07 6.41 -9.29
CA LEU A 356 10.75 7.64 -8.92
C LEU A 356 11.59 7.47 -7.65
N PHE A 357 11.04 6.86 -6.60
CA PHE A 357 11.78 6.56 -5.38
C PHE A 357 13.00 5.69 -5.67
N GLN A 358 12.85 4.64 -6.48
CA GLN A 358 13.97 3.77 -6.86
C GLN A 358 15.08 4.54 -7.61
N ALA A 359 14.70 5.41 -8.56
CA ALA A 359 15.65 6.24 -9.29
C ALA A 359 16.37 7.26 -8.39
N LEU A 360 15.62 7.94 -7.49
CA LEU A 360 16.20 8.86 -6.49
C LEU A 360 17.17 8.14 -5.55
N SER A 361 16.77 6.97 -5.04
CA SER A 361 17.57 6.15 -4.15
C SER A 361 18.89 5.74 -4.80
N GLU A 362 18.86 5.32 -6.07
CA GLU A 362 20.08 4.97 -6.82
C GLU A 362 21.00 6.18 -7.06
N GLU A 363 20.45 7.32 -7.47
CA GLU A 363 21.23 8.54 -7.71
C GLU A 363 21.88 9.06 -6.41
N LEU A 364 21.09 9.18 -5.35
CA LEU A 364 21.54 9.75 -4.08
C LEU A 364 22.50 8.84 -3.33
N ARG A 365 22.38 7.51 -3.46
CA ARG A 365 23.38 6.56 -2.92
C ARG A 365 24.74 6.74 -3.60
N THR A 366 24.75 7.08 -4.88
CA THR A 366 25.98 7.31 -5.65
C THR A 366 26.60 8.67 -5.32
N ALA A 367 25.77 9.70 -5.14
CA ALA A 367 26.21 11.08 -4.89
C ALA A 367 26.56 11.38 -3.42
N SER A 368 25.89 10.72 -2.46
CA SER A 368 26.03 10.98 -1.02
C SER A 368 26.51 9.72 -0.30
N LEU A 369 27.80 9.69 0.05
CA LEU A 369 28.36 8.64 0.91
C LEU A 369 27.63 8.61 2.26
N GLY A 370 26.74 7.63 2.45
CA GLY A 370 26.15 7.31 3.75
C GLY A 370 24.63 7.52 3.90
N ALA A 371 23.89 7.92 2.86
CA ALA A 371 22.43 7.94 2.96
C ALA A 371 21.88 6.51 2.97
N SER A 372 21.27 6.09 4.10
CA SER A 372 20.74 4.73 4.30
C SER A 372 19.25 4.60 3.98
N GLY A 373 18.56 5.75 3.94
CA GLY A 373 17.14 5.89 3.70
C GLY A 373 16.77 7.28 3.22
N TRP A 374 15.52 7.47 2.82
CA TRP A 374 15.02 8.77 2.36
C TRP A 374 15.07 9.85 3.45
N GLN A 375 15.06 9.47 4.73
CA GLN A 375 15.24 10.39 5.84
C GLN A 375 16.61 11.07 5.85
N ASP A 376 17.62 10.43 5.25
CA ASP A 376 18.99 10.95 5.17
C ASP A 376 19.22 11.77 3.89
N TRP A 377 18.26 11.78 2.95
CA TRP A 377 18.36 12.57 1.72
C TRP A 377 18.42 14.06 2.02
N PRO A 378 18.94 14.90 1.10
CA PRO A 378 18.76 16.34 1.17
C PRO A 378 17.28 16.67 1.38
N GLU A 379 16.95 17.67 2.21
CA GLU A 379 15.56 17.98 2.57
C GLU A 379 14.58 18.03 1.37
N PRO A 380 14.89 18.69 0.23
CA PRO A 380 13.97 18.71 -0.89
C PRO A 380 13.65 17.32 -1.48
N TYR A 381 14.50 16.32 -1.19
CA TYR A 381 14.38 14.87 -1.34
C TYR A 381 13.20 14.18 -0.65
N ARG A 382 12.85 14.68 0.53
CA ARG A 382 12.14 13.89 1.54
C ARG A 382 10.64 13.92 1.37
N ASP A 383 10.11 15.00 0.81
CA ASP A 383 8.70 15.15 0.47
C ASP A 383 8.48 14.75 -1.00
N PRO A 384 7.71 13.68 -1.30
CA PRO A 384 7.43 13.25 -2.66
C PRO A 384 6.71 14.30 -3.51
N THR A 385 6.11 15.32 -2.90
CA THR A 385 5.38 16.39 -3.59
C THR A 385 6.19 17.67 -3.79
N SER A 386 7.47 17.66 -3.41
CA SER A 386 8.32 18.85 -3.51
C SER A 386 8.65 19.23 -4.97
N ALA A 387 8.90 20.52 -5.20
CA ALA A 387 9.34 21.00 -6.51
C ALA A 387 10.69 20.40 -6.97
N ALA A 388 11.55 19.99 -6.04
CA ALA A 388 12.82 19.35 -6.37
C ALA A 388 12.61 17.92 -6.85
N VAL A 389 11.70 17.17 -6.22
CA VAL A 389 11.31 15.82 -6.66
C VAL A 389 10.64 15.88 -8.03
N GLU A 390 9.77 16.87 -8.28
CA GLU A 390 9.17 17.06 -9.62
C GLU A 390 10.21 17.45 -10.69
N SER A 391 11.19 18.28 -10.33
CA SER A 391 12.31 18.60 -11.24
C SER A 391 13.17 17.37 -11.53
N PHE A 392 13.42 16.52 -10.53
CA PHE A 392 14.12 15.26 -10.71
C PHE A 392 13.34 14.31 -11.63
N ARG A 393 12.02 14.21 -11.43
CA ARG A 393 11.11 13.40 -12.25
C ARG A 393 11.22 13.78 -13.74
N ALA A 394 11.21 15.08 -14.04
CA ALA A 394 11.36 15.57 -15.41
C ALA A 394 12.76 15.30 -16.01
N ALA A 395 13.82 15.33 -15.19
CA ALA A 395 15.20 15.15 -15.66
C ALA A 395 15.61 13.67 -15.81
N HIS A 396 14.97 12.73 -15.11
CA HIS A 396 15.38 11.31 -15.02
C HIS A 396 14.33 10.34 -15.56
N VAL A 397 13.59 10.74 -16.58
CA VAL A 397 12.51 9.93 -17.17
C VAL A 397 12.99 8.53 -17.56
N THR A 398 14.17 8.40 -18.18
CA THR A 398 14.71 7.10 -18.60
C THR A 398 14.95 6.16 -17.43
N GLN A 399 15.53 6.65 -16.33
CA GLN A 399 15.79 5.88 -15.11
C GLN A 399 14.48 5.45 -14.43
N ILE A 400 13.48 6.34 -14.40
CA ILE A 400 12.16 6.02 -13.87
C ILE A 400 11.51 4.92 -14.73
N ARG A 401 11.52 5.08 -16.07
CA ARG A 401 10.98 4.09 -17.00
C ARG A 401 11.68 2.73 -16.89
N PHE A 402 12.97 2.69 -16.56
CA PHE A 402 13.68 1.43 -16.29
C PHE A 402 13.03 0.67 -15.13
N HIS A 403 12.80 1.33 -13.98
CA HIS A 403 12.15 0.68 -12.82
C HIS A 403 10.70 0.27 -13.11
N GLN A 404 9.98 1.05 -13.92
CA GLN A 404 8.65 0.65 -14.41
C GLN A 404 8.70 -0.61 -15.28
N TYR A 405 9.68 -0.69 -16.19
CA TYR A 405 9.89 -1.85 -17.05
C TYR A 405 10.22 -3.10 -16.21
N LEU A 406 11.04 -2.98 -15.17
CA LEU A 406 11.33 -4.11 -14.28
C LEU A 406 10.08 -4.65 -13.56
N GLN A 407 9.22 -3.75 -13.05
CA GLN A 407 7.97 -4.16 -12.41
C GLN A 407 6.99 -4.79 -13.41
N TRP A 408 6.93 -4.28 -14.64
CA TRP A 408 6.15 -4.89 -15.71
C TRP A 408 6.62 -6.31 -16.04
N LEU A 409 7.94 -6.53 -16.16
CA LEU A 409 8.49 -7.87 -16.39
C LEU A 409 8.15 -8.82 -15.22
N ALA A 410 8.19 -8.33 -13.98
CA ALA A 410 7.88 -9.14 -12.81
C ALA A 410 6.39 -9.53 -12.77
N ASP A 411 5.49 -8.59 -13.07
CA ASP A 411 4.05 -8.83 -13.22
C ASP A 411 3.77 -9.85 -14.34
N GLU A 412 4.44 -9.72 -15.48
CA GLU A 412 4.28 -10.63 -16.62
C GLU A 412 4.73 -12.06 -16.28
N GLN A 413 5.91 -12.23 -15.70
CA GLN A 413 6.42 -13.56 -15.37
C GLN A 413 5.60 -14.23 -14.26
N LEU A 414 5.28 -13.50 -13.17
CA LEU A 414 4.45 -14.04 -12.09
C LEU A 414 3.01 -14.30 -12.56
N GLY A 415 2.44 -13.42 -13.38
CA GLY A 415 1.14 -13.60 -14.03
C GLY A 415 1.11 -14.84 -14.94
N GLY A 416 2.22 -15.13 -15.62
CA GLY A 416 2.44 -16.37 -16.38
C GLY A 416 2.35 -17.62 -15.51
N VAL A 417 3.07 -17.64 -14.38
CA VAL A 417 2.97 -18.73 -13.39
C VAL A 417 1.53 -18.89 -12.87
N ALA A 418 0.88 -17.79 -12.51
CA ALA A 418 -0.51 -17.83 -12.04
C ALA A 418 -1.46 -18.40 -13.10
N ALA A 419 -1.28 -18.05 -14.39
CA ALA A 419 -2.05 -18.61 -15.49
C ALA A 419 -1.80 -20.12 -15.66
N GLN A 420 -0.56 -20.56 -15.49
CA GLN A 420 -0.18 -21.96 -15.54
C GLN A 420 -0.85 -22.78 -14.43
N THR A 421 -0.90 -22.27 -13.18
CA THR A 421 -1.63 -22.97 -12.09
C THR A 421 -3.10 -23.21 -12.43
N ARG A 422 -3.75 -22.24 -13.10
CA ARG A 422 -5.14 -22.39 -13.57
C ARG A 422 -5.26 -23.41 -14.69
N ALA A 423 -4.34 -23.40 -15.65
CA ALA A 423 -4.30 -24.37 -16.75
C ALA A 423 -4.11 -25.81 -16.26
N LEU A 424 -3.36 -25.99 -15.17
CA LEU A 424 -3.16 -27.28 -14.49
C LEU A 424 -4.33 -27.68 -13.57
N GLY A 425 -5.40 -26.88 -13.50
CA GLY A 425 -6.60 -27.20 -12.72
C GLY A 425 -6.42 -27.10 -11.20
N MET A 426 -5.40 -26.38 -10.72
CA MET A 426 -5.19 -26.17 -9.29
C MET A 426 -6.36 -25.37 -8.70
N PRO A 427 -7.07 -25.87 -7.67
CA PRO A 427 -8.25 -25.19 -7.12
C PRO A 427 -7.95 -23.84 -6.45
N ILE A 428 -6.72 -23.61 -6.01
CA ILE A 428 -6.27 -22.35 -5.40
C ILE A 428 -5.17 -21.71 -6.24
N GLY A 429 -4.18 -22.49 -6.69
CA GLY A 429 -3.04 -22.00 -7.46
C GLY A 429 -1.93 -21.43 -6.58
N LEU A 430 -1.60 -20.15 -6.73
CA LEU A 430 -0.60 -19.49 -5.87
C LEU A 430 -1.26 -18.92 -4.61
N TYR A 431 -0.64 -19.17 -3.46
CA TYR A 431 -0.99 -18.55 -2.18
C TYR A 431 0.10 -17.56 -1.80
N HIS A 432 -0.23 -16.27 -1.90
CA HIS A 432 0.66 -15.16 -1.59
C HIS A 432 0.68 -14.88 -0.10
N ASP A 433 1.86 -14.51 0.41
CA ASP A 433 2.06 -14.01 1.76
C ASP A 433 2.25 -12.49 1.76
N LEU A 434 1.48 -11.78 2.59
CA LEU A 434 1.50 -10.33 2.71
C LEU A 434 2.20 -9.95 4.01
N ALA A 435 3.38 -9.33 3.91
CA ALA A 435 4.11 -8.84 5.07
C ALA A 435 3.30 -7.80 5.85
N LEU A 436 3.43 -7.83 7.18
CA LEU A 436 2.69 -6.97 8.09
C LEU A 436 2.94 -5.47 7.85
N GLY A 437 4.18 -5.11 7.52
CA GLY A 437 4.64 -3.75 7.31
C GLY A 437 5.76 -3.67 6.29
N SER A 438 6.25 -2.46 6.05
CA SER A 438 7.37 -2.16 5.16
C SER A 438 8.47 -1.44 5.94
N ASP A 439 9.69 -1.46 5.42
CA ASP A 439 10.83 -0.77 5.98
C ASP A 439 10.54 0.74 6.11
N ARG A 440 10.86 1.34 7.25
CA ARG A 440 10.67 2.78 7.51
C ARG A 440 11.40 3.65 6.50
N SER A 441 12.51 3.17 5.98
CA SER A 441 13.34 3.86 5.00
C SER A 441 13.02 3.51 3.54
N GLY A 442 12.01 2.66 3.30
CA GLY A 442 11.60 2.22 1.97
C GLY A 442 10.57 3.12 1.29
N SER A 443 10.21 2.78 0.05
CA SER A 443 9.33 3.58 -0.80
C SER A 443 7.94 3.77 -0.19
N ASP A 444 7.36 2.72 0.42
CA ASP A 444 6.02 2.79 1.02
C ASP A 444 6.00 3.87 2.12
N ALA A 445 7.04 3.92 2.95
CA ALA A 445 7.15 4.92 4.01
C ALA A 445 7.32 6.34 3.45
N TRP A 446 8.04 6.51 2.32
CA TRP A 446 8.20 7.79 1.64
C TRP A 446 6.93 8.27 0.95
N MET A 447 6.18 7.37 0.30
CA MET A 447 4.95 7.67 -0.44
C MET A 447 3.74 7.92 0.48
N PHE A 448 3.71 7.27 1.65
CA PHE A 448 2.56 7.24 2.54
C PHE A 448 2.84 7.84 3.92
N GLN A 449 3.77 8.82 3.99
CA GLN A 449 4.15 9.53 5.22
C GLN A 449 2.96 10.13 5.97
N ASP A 450 1.93 10.55 5.23
CA ASP A 450 0.70 11.12 5.77
C ASP A 450 -0.21 10.08 6.42
N VAL A 451 -0.15 8.78 6.08
CA VAL A 451 -1.03 7.74 6.68
C VAL A 451 -0.30 6.78 7.62
N LEU A 452 1.03 6.83 7.70
CA LEU A 452 1.84 6.03 8.61
C LEU A 452 2.22 6.82 9.88
N ALA A 453 2.43 6.10 10.98
CA ALA A 453 2.96 6.67 12.23
C ALA A 453 4.47 6.40 12.32
N LEU A 454 5.29 7.17 11.60
CA LEU A 454 6.74 6.95 11.47
C LEU A 454 7.53 7.07 12.79
N GLY A 455 6.94 7.67 13.82
CA GLY A 455 7.51 7.78 15.16
C GLY A 455 7.26 6.56 16.07
N ALA A 456 6.61 5.50 15.58
CA ALA A 456 6.30 4.29 16.32
C ALA A 456 6.69 3.04 15.53
N ASP A 457 6.88 1.93 16.25
CA ASP A 457 7.17 0.62 15.67
C ASP A 457 6.10 -0.39 16.03
N SER A 458 5.79 -1.25 15.07
CA SER A 458 5.03 -2.47 15.28
C SER A 458 5.89 -3.52 15.99
N GLY A 459 5.25 -4.36 16.79
CA GLY A 459 5.92 -5.39 17.56
C GLY A 459 4.93 -6.31 18.25
N CYS A 460 5.44 -7.10 19.18
CA CYS A 460 4.67 -8.00 20.02
C CYS A 460 5.07 -7.79 21.49
N PRO A 461 4.13 -7.78 22.46
CA PRO A 461 4.49 -7.82 23.87
C PRO A 461 5.26 -9.10 24.24
N PRO A 462 5.89 -9.14 25.43
CA PRO A 462 6.55 -10.33 25.95
C PRO A 462 5.74 -11.61 25.83
N ASP A 463 6.41 -12.68 25.38
CA ASP A 463 5.85 -14.01 25.27
C ASP A 463 6.84 -15.09 25.76
N ALA A 464 6.46 -16.36 25.66
CA ALA A 464 7.24 -17.48 26.18
C ALA A 464 8.55 -17.74 25.41
N PHE A 465 8.64 -17.31 24.16
CA PHE A 465 9.82 -17.47 23.30
C PHE A 465 10.65 -16.19 23.21
N ALA A 466 10.02 -15.03 23.37
CA ALA A 466 10.63 -13.71 23.43
C ALA A 466 10.22 -12.99 24.74
N PRO A 467 10.91 -13.25 25.86
CA PRO A 467 10.56 -12.69 27.17
C PRO A 467 10.64 -11.16 27.27
N GLU A 468 11.37 -10.51 26.36
CA GLU A 468 11.46 -9.04 26.26
C GLU A 468 10.46 -8.45 25.25
N GLY A 469 9.66 -9.31 24.61
CA GLY A 469 8.84 -8.96 23.46
C GLY A 469 9.68 -8.81 22.19
N GLN A 470 9.07 -8.25 21.16
CA GLN A 470 9.69 -8.07 19.85
C GLN A 470 9.41 -6.67 19.33
N ASN A 471 10.45 -6.02 18.79
CA ASN A 471 10.32 -4.82 17.96
C ASN A 471 10.69 -5.20 16.53
N TRP A 472 9.76 -5.04 15.59
CA TRP A 472 9.97 -5.39 14.19
C TRP A 472 10.48 -4.21 13.35
N GLY A 473 10.52 -2.99 13.89
CA GLY A 473 11.02 -1.80 13.20
C GLY A 473 10.12 -1.27 12.08
N LEU A 474 8.86 -1.72 12.02
CA LEU A 474 7.91 -1.40 10.95
C LEU A 474 6.92 -0.33 11.40
N PRO A 475 6.83 0.83 10.73
CA PRO A 475 5.88 1.88 11.08
C PRO A 475 4.43 1.38 10.88
N PRO A 476 3.56 1.45 11.91
CA PRO A 476 2.18 1.05 11.77
C PRO A 476 1.37 2.10 10.99
N PHE A 477 0.19 1.72 10.51
CA PHE A 477 -0.79 2.69 10.05
C PHE A 477 -1.19 3.63 11.20
N ASN A 478 -1.32 4.91 10.90
CA ASN A 478 -2.06 5.83 11.75
C ASN A 478 -3.56 5.60 11.50
N PRO A 479 -4.33 5.02 12.44
CA PRO A 479 -5.70 4.59 12.17
C PRO A 479 -6.62 5.77 11.80
N ARG A 480 -6.38 6.95 12.39
CA ARG A 480 -7.17 8.16 12.11
C ARG A 480 -6.90 8.68 10.70
N ARG A 481 -5.63 8.75 10.31
CA ARG A 481 -5.24 9.25 8.98
C ARG A 481 -5.52 8.23 7.87
N LEU A 482 -5.39 6.94 8.15
CA LEU A 482 -5.82 5.87 7.25
C LEU A 482 -7.33 5.96 6.99
N ARG A 483 -8.15 6.18 8.03
CA ARG A 483 -9.59 6.42 7.86
C ARG A 483 -9.87 7.73 7.09
N ALA A 484 -9.18 8.82 7.45
CA ALA A 484 -9.37 10.12 6.80
C ALA A 484 -9.04 10.09 5.30
N SER A 485 -8.07 9.27 4.90
CA SER A 485 -7.70 9.05 3.49
C SER A 485 -8.60 8.06 2.75
N GLY A 486 -9.70 7.60 3.36
CA GLY A 486 -10.59 6.62 2.75
C GLY A 486 -9.96 5.23 2.60
N TYR A 487 -9.04 4.87 3.49
CA TYR A 487 -8.27 3.62 3.47
C TYR A 487 -7.39 3.43 2.22
N ARG A 488 -6.99 4.50 1.54
CA ARG A 488 -6.30 4.45 0.23
C ARG A 488 -5.11 3.48 0.17
N MET A 489 -4.25 3.48 1.19
CA MET A 489 -3.07 2.62 1.23
C MET A 489 -3.46 1.15 1.42
N LEU A 490 -4.40 0.85 2.31
CA LEU A 490 -4.88 -0.52 2.53
C LEU A 490 -5.57 -1.07 1.28
N THR A 491 -6.40 -0.27 0.62
CA THR A 491 -7.05 -0.62 -0.64
C THR A 491 -6.02 -0.90 -1.73
N ALA A 492 -4.97 -0.08 -1.84
CA ALA A 492 -3.90 -0.29 -2.80
C ALA A 492 -3.15 -1.61 -2.53
N LEU A 493 -2.79 -1.88 -1.27
CA LEU A 493 -2.09 -3.09 -0.87
C LEU A 493 -2.86 -4.37 -1.21
N LEU A 494 -4.17 -4.39 -1.02
CA LEU A 494 -4.99 -5.59 -1.28
C LEU A 494 -5.34 -5.80 -2.77
N ARG A 495 -5.08 -4.80 -3.63
CA ARG A 495 -5.32 -4.89 -5.08
C ARG A 495 -4.10 -5.33 -5.87
N LYS A 496 -2.92 -5.14 -5.29
CA LYS A 496 -1.64 -5.66 -5.77
C LYS A 496 -1.58 -7.15 -5.49
#